data_AF-A0A3B8PZ15-F1
#
_entry.id   AF-A0A3B8PZ15-F1
#
_cell.length_a   1.000
_cell.length_b   1.000
_cell.length_c   1.000
_cell.angle_alpha   90.00
_cell.angle_beta   90.00
_cell.angle_gamma   90.00
#
_symmetry.space_group_name_H-M   'P 1'
#
loop_
_entity.id
_entity.type
_entity.pdbx_description
1 polymer ?
#
loop_
_entity_poly.entity_id
_entity_poly.type
_entity_poly.pdbx_seq_one_letter_code
_entity_poly.pdbx_strand_id
1 'polypeptide(L)'
;MELHGVLPPQEVYRGWMSSRVNHSGVESTVIRRTVNVMISRREFVRATPLALGSLLAAPALEATDSAGTPPVIGRSTRRARPGDGVATLDMGRRQGVRILQLTDNHFFCGVEKGLTITNDDQATERDWQALVRHFRPDLIMATGDLWHDNPGGRGQASLEHILPKLERLEVPWATCWGNHDQLDDFQRGHDSLEAARNSLYRGGATHGDYRIEIRTASAPGRPAAQLGVMNSNQFGLTDWQLAWLRRTQAELDASGQTAAPALAFFHIPLLDQKTLYRPRQTPGLCHEEVCFEKESGRALPVLAERRSIRACFCGHDHVNDYAVRARDVDLVYGRATGHAGYGGEKVRKGAKLIELDLVRGAYTQITVFADGTHWKPA
;
A
#
# COMPACT_ATOMS: atom_id res chain seq x y z
N MET A 1 19.18 -3.06 -59.02
CA MET A 1 18.98 -4.44 -58.55
C MET A 1 19.65 -4.54 -57.20
N GLU A 2 18.80 -4.64 -56.18
CA GLU A 2 18.99 -5.05 -54.78
C GLU A 2 19.97 -4.33 -53.83
N LEU A 3 19.30 -3.61 -52.91
CA LEU A 3 19.67 -3.22 -51.55
C LEU A 3 19.60 -4.46 -50.63
N HIS A 4 20.54 -4.59 -49.67
CA HIS A 4 20.35 -5.44 -48.50
C HIS A 4 20.18 -4.59 -47.25
N GLY A 5 18.97 -4.70 -46.68
CA GLY A 5 18.50 -3.97 -45.52
C GLY A 5 18.77 -4.68 -44.19
N VAL A 6 18.72 -3.83 -43.17
CA VAL A 6 18.70 -4.12 -41.73
C VAL A 6 17.34 -4.71 -41.34
N LEU A 7 17.31 -5.74 -40.49
CA LEU A 7 16.14 -6.15 -39.72
C LEU A 7 16.50 -6.36 -38.23
N PRO A 8 15.60 -6.01 -37.28
CA PRO A 8 15.87 -5.99 -35.84
C PRO A 8 15.48 -7.31 -35.13
N PRO A 9 15.88 -7.50 -33.86
CA PRO A 9 15.59 -8.73 -33.11
C PRO A 9 14.16 -8.74 -32.55
N GLN A 10 13.40 -9.80 -32.86
CA GLN A 10 12.28 -10.29 -32.07
C GLN A 10 12.75 -11.46 -31.20
N GLU A 11 12.27 -11.53 -29.96
CA GLU A 11 11.84 -12.73 -29.21
C GLU A 11 12.09 -12.61 -27.69
N VAL A 12 11.25 -11.83 -27.00
CA VAL A 12 10.80 -12.13 -25.63
C VAL A 12 9.34 -11.67 -25.56
N TYR A 13 8.49 -12.36 -24.78
CA TYR A 13 7.02 -12.27 -24.71
C TYR A 13 6.22 -13.23 -25.61
N ARG A 14 6.31 -14.52 -25.29
CA ARG A 14 5.17 -15.45 -25.43
C ARG A 14 5.04 -16.27 -24.15
N GLY A 15 4.10 -15.87 -23.30
CA GLY A 15 3.81 -16.58 -22.06
C GLY A 15 2.42 -16.32 -21.51
N TRP A 16 1.44 -15.94 -22.34
CA TRP A 16 0.05 -15.78 -21.91
C TRP A 16 -0.88 -16.18 -23.04
N MET A 17 -1.34 -17.45 -23.03
CA MET A 17 -2.66 -17.91 -23.51
C MET A 17 -2.70 -19.45 -23.51
N SER A 18 -3.55 -20.02 -22.66
CA SER A 18 -4.43 -21.18 -22.93
C SER A 18 -4.69 -22.02 -21.66
N SER A 19 -5.82 -21.78 -21.00
CA SER A 19 -6.52 -22.84 -20.27
C SER A 19 -7.98 -22.89 -20.74
N ARG A 20 -8.25 -23.80 -21.68
CA ARG A 20 -9.59 -24.33 -21.91
C ARG A 20 -9.80 -25.47 -20.91
N VAL A 21 -10.78 -25.36 -20.03
CA VAL A 21 -11.27 -26.49 -19.23
C VAL A 21 -12.71 -26.78 -19.67
N ASN A 22 -12.89 -27.98 -20.22
CA ASN A 22 -14.18 -28.55 -20.58
C ASN A 22 -14.95 -28.97 -19.32
N HIS A 23 -16.27 -28.79 -19.36
CA HIS A 23 -17.25 -29.39 -18.46
C HIS A 23 -17.36 -30.91 -18.69
N SER A 24 -17.49 -31.65 -17.59
CA SER A 24 -18.35 -32.84 -17.48
C SER A 24 -18.64 -33.09 -16.00
N GLY A 25 -19.92 -33.17 -15.64
CA GLY A 25 -20.36 -33.41 -14.28
C GLY A 25 -20.30 -34.87 -13.86
N VAL A 26 -20.69 -35.13 -12.61
CA VAL A 26 -21.58 -36.21 -12.16
C VAL A 26 -21.88 -35.98 -10.67
N GLU A 27 -23.17 -36.07 -10.34
CA GLU A 27 -23.75 -36.02 -9.00
C GLU A 27 -23.30 -37.18 -8.11
N SER A 28 -23.29 -36.98 -6.79
CA SER A 28 -23.84 -38.00 -5.88
C SER A 28 -24.19 -37.41 -4.51
N THR A 29 -25.44 -37.66 -4.16
CA THR A 29 -26.13 -37.37 -2.91
C THR A 29 -25.70 -38.34 -1.81
N VAL A 30 -25.35 -37.86 -0.60
CA VAL A 30 -25.50 -38.64 0.64
C VAL A 30 -26.01 -37.74 1.78
N ILE A 31 -26.91 -38.32 2.54
CA ILE A 31 -27.90 -37.76 3.45
C ILE A 31 -27.42 -37.83 4.92
N ARG A 32 -27.85 -36.82 5.72
CA ARG A 32 -28.05 -36.79 7.19
C ARG A 32 -26.83 -36.90 8.12
N ARG A 33 -26.68 -35.93 9.04
CA ARG A 33 -27.42 -35.88 10.33
C ARG A 33 -27.13 -34.56 11.06
N THR A 34 -28.20 -33.87 11.40
CA THR A 34 -28.23 -32.72 12.31
C THR A 34 -28.07 -33.19 13.75
N VAL A 35 -27.24 -32.52 14.54
CA VAL A 35 -27.35 -32.55 16.02
C VAL A 35 -27.33 -31.10 16.51
N ASN A 36 -28.51 -30.65 16.95
CA ASN A 36 -28.68 -29.46 17.75
C ASN A 36 -28.18 -29.74 19.17
N VAL A 37 -27.36 -28.84 19.72
CA VAL A 37 -27.26 -28.67 21.18
C VAL A 37 -27.42 -27.18 21.46
N MET A 38 -28.63 -26.82 21.90
CA MET A 38 -28.90 -25.57 22.61
C MET A 38 -28.39 -25.73 24.04
N ILE A 39 -27.60 -24.78 24.54
CA ILE A 39 -27.48 -24.52 25.98
C ILE A 39 -27.92 -23.08 26.21
N SER A 40 -28.92 -22.95 27.08
CA SER A 40 -29.63 -21.73 27.42
C SER A 40 -28.88 -20.89 28.46
N ARG A 41 -29.18 -19.58 28.43
CA ARG A 41 -28.82 -18.57 29.42
C ARG A 41 -29.62 -18.74 30.72
N ARG A 42 -28.96 -18.58 31.89
CA ARG A 42 -29.45 -17.97 33.15
C ARG A 42 -28.32 -18.02 34.21
N GLU A 43 -27.69 -16.90 34.53
CA GLU A 43 -27.99 -15.98 35.65
C GLU A 43 -27.64 -16.54 37.05
N PHE A 44 -26.68 -15.89 37.74
CA PHE A 44 -26.85 -15.53 39.17
C PHE A 44 -25.92 -14.37 39.60
N VAL A 45 -26.46 -13.49 40.43
CA VAL A 45 -25.99 -12.15 40.82
C VAL A 45 -25.49 -12.13 42.28
N ARG A 46 -24.70 -11.09 42.64
CA ARG A 46 -24.37 -10.51 43.97
C ARG A 46 -22.97 -10.88 44.51
N ALA A 47 -22.16 -10.03 45.12
CA ALA A 47 -22.15 -8.58 45.39
C ALA A 47 -20.72 -8.17 45.86
N THR A 48 -20.39 -6.89 45.70
CA THR A 48 -19.26 -6.01 46.13
C THR A 48 -18.81 -6.08 47.62
N PRO A 49 -17.74 -5.38 48.12
CA PRO A 49 -16.71 -4.53 47.47
C PRO A 49 -15.23 -4.69 48.01
N LEU A 50 -14.29 -3.97 47.34
CA LEU A 50 -13.02 -3.40 47.84
C LEU A 50 -11.95 -4.34 48.46
N ALA A 51 -10.91 -4.63 47.67
CA ALA A 51 -9.55 -4.80 48.19
C ALA A 51 -8.54 -4.11 47.26
N LEU A 52 -7.85 -3.12 47.83
CA LEU A 52 -6.67 -2.47 47.30
C LEU A 52 -5.58 -3.53 47.07
N GLY A 53 -5.04 -3.65 45.85
CA GLY A 53 -3.88 -4.52 45.63
C GLY A 53 -3.59 -4.82 44.17
N SER A 54 -2.33 -4.63 43.79
CA SER A 54 -1.67 -4.96 42.52
C SER A 54 -2.06 -4.12 41.29
N LEU A 55 -1.10 -3.30 40.84
CA LEU A 55 -0.91 -3.06 39.40
C LEU A 55 -0.85 -4.43 38.73
N LEU A 56 -1.95 -4.84 38.11
CA LEU A 56 -1.93 -5.92 37.14
C LEU A 56 -1.13 -5.39 35.95
N ALA A 57 0.16 -5.74 35.91
CA ALA A 57 0.86 -5.84 34.65
C ALA A 57 -0.06 -6.68 33.76
N ALA A 58 -0.63 -6.06 32.74
CA ALA A 58 -1.39 -6.78 31.74
C ALA A 58 -0.48 -7.92 31.26
N PRO A 59 -0.94 -9.18 31.26
CA PRO A 59 -0.14 -10.22 30.66
C PRO A 59 0.07 -9.77 29.22
N ALA A 60 1.33 -9.64 28.82
CA ALA A 60 1.66 -9.55 27.41
C ALA A 60 0.96 -10.75 26.79
N LEU A 61 -0.09 -10.48 26.00
CA LEU A 61 -0.65 -11.47 25.12
C LEU A 61 0.49 -11.82 24.17
N GLU A 62 1.27 -12.85 24.53
CA GLU A 62 1.99 -13.65 23.56
C GLU A 62 0.90 -14.30 22.70
N ALA A 63 0.39 -13.51 21.75
CA ALA A 63 -0.30 -14.03 20.60
C ALA A 63 0.73 -14.89 19.88
N THR A 64 0.74 -16.18 20.18
CA THR A 64 1.33 -17.21 19.34
C THR A 64 0.50 -17.35 18.06
N ASP A 65 0.28 -16.24 17.34
CA ASP A 65 0.13 -16.33 15.89
C ASP A 65 1.54 -16.66 15.43
N SER A 66 1.76 -17.87 14.90
CA SER A 66 2.98 -18.15 14.16
C SER A 66 3.04 -17.10 13.06
N ALA A 67 3.76 -16.00 13.31
CA ALA A 67 3.89 -14.93 12.34
C ALA A 67 4.30 -15.60 11.04
N GLY A 68 3.62 -15.26 9.94
CA GLY A 68 3.94 -15.82 8.63
C GLY A 68 5.44 -15.68 8.31
N THR A 69 5.90 -16.21 7.19
CA THR A 69 7.30 -15.92 6.82
C THR A 69 7.44 -14.42 6.55
N PRO A 70 8.45 -13.72 7.13
CA PRO A 70 8.70 -12.32 6.81
C PRO A 70 8.85 -12.12 5.29
N PRO A 71 8.48 -10.95 4.78
CA PRO A 71 8.51 -10.71 3.34
C PRO A 71 9.92 -10.90 2.78
N VAL A 72 10.00 -11.18 1.48
CA VAL A 72 11.28 -11.33 0.76
C VAL A 72 11.79 -9.95 0.41
N ILE A 73 10.97 -9.18 -0.30
CA ILE A 73 11.22 -7.76 -0.52
C ILE A 73 11.13 -7.04 0.82
N GLY A 74 12.06 -6.13 1.11
CA GLY A 74 12.09 -5.39 2.36
C GLY A 74 12.41 -6.24 3.59
N ARG A 75 12.96 -7.45 3.44
CA ARG A 75 13.36 -8.26 4.60
C ARG A 75 14.44 -7.55 5.42
N SER A 76 14.07 -7.13 6.62
CA SER A 76 14.99 -6.55 7.60
C SER A 76 15.80 -7.61 8.36
N THR A 77 17.00 -7.24 8.80
CA THR A 77 17.80 -7.98 9.78
C THR A 77 17.67 -7.41 11.19
N ARG A 78 17.05 -6.22 11.35
CA ARG A 78 16.74 -5.62 12.65
C ARG A 78 15.61 -6.36 13.36
N ARG A 79 15.67 -6.35 14.70
CA ARG A 79 14.58 -6.82 15.57
C ARG A 79 13.74 -5.63 16.02
N ALA A 80 12.43 -5.70 15.82
CA ALA A 80 11.48 -4.70 16.30
C ALA A 80 11.54 -4.52 17.83
N ARG A 81 11.49 -3.27 18.27
CA ARG A 81 11.35 -2.83 19.66
C ARG A 81 10.01 -2.10 19.85
N PRO A 82 9.49 -1.98 21.09
CA PRO A 82 8.31 -1.16 21.34
C PRO A 82 8.49 0.26 20.82
N GLY A 83 7.55 0.74 20.00
CA GLY A 83 7.59 2.07 19.39
C GLY A 83 8.26 2.13 18.02
N ASP A 84 8.94 1.06 17.56
CA ASP A 84 9.38 0.96 16.17
C ASP A 84 8.17 0.93 15.22
N GLY A 85 8.37 1.29 13.96
CA GLY A 85 7.28 1.24 12.97
C GLY A 85 6.28 2.38 13.09
N VAL A 86 6.60 3.46 13.83
CA VAL A 86 5.71 4.61 13.99
C VAL A 86 6.42 5.91 13.62
N ALA A 87 5.85 6.64 12.67
CA ALA A 87 6.22 8.02 12.36
C ALA A 87 5.11 9.00 12.79
N THR A 88 5.42 10.29 12.83
CA THR A 88 4.45 11.35 13.12
C THR A 88 4.53 12.44 12.07
N LEU A 89 3.37 12.87 11.57
CA LEU A 89 3.20 14.08 10.77
C LEU A 89 2.37 15.07 11.58
N ASP A 90 2.99 16.19 11.97
CA ASP A 90 2.31 17.28 12.68
C ASP A 90 1.69 18.26 11.70
N MET A 91 0.36 18.35 11.72
CA MET A 91 -0.43 19.25 10.88
C MET A 91 -0.75 20.58 11.56
N GLY A 92 -0.24 20.80 12.79
CA GLY A 92 -0.49 22.00 13.57
C GLY A 92 -1.98 22.25 13.74
N ARG A 93 -2.46 23.43 13.33
CA ARG A 93 -3.88 23.82 13.45
C ARG A 93 -4.75 23.39 12.26
N ARG A 94 -4.21 22.63 11.31
CA ARG A 94 -4.96 22.23 10.12
C ARG A 94 -6.02 21.18 10.46
N GLN A 95 -7.12 21.24 9.73
CA GLN A 95 -8.27 20.34 9.87
C GLN A 95 -8.34 19.30 8.76
N GLY A 96 -7.37 19.29 7.85
CA GLY A 96 -7.29 18.35 6.75
C GLY A 96 -5.86 18.15 6.31
N VAL A 97 -5.59 16.97 5.74
CA VAL A 97 -4.31 16.60 5.12
C VAL A 97 -4.52 16.29 3.65
N ARG A 98 -3.60 16.79 2.82
CA ARG A 98 -3.51 16.50 1.39
C ARG A 98 -2.38 15.52 1.14
N ILE A 99 -2.71 14.35 0.60
CA ILE A 99 -1.75 13.29 0.29
C ILE A 99 -1.70 13.14 -1.22
N LEU A 100 -0.52 13.30 -1.81
CA LEU A 100 -0.29 12.99 -3.22
C LEU A 100 0.28 11.59 -3.32
N GLN A 101 -0.52 10.65 -3.83
CA GLN A 101 -0.07 9.30 -4.12
C GLN A 101 0.67 9.28 -5.46
N LEU A 102 1.93 8.85 -5.43
CA LEU A 102 2.72 8.53 -6.61
C LEU A 102 2.91 7.02 -6.66
N THR A 103 2.84 6.40 -7.83
CA THR A 103 2.97 4.93 -7.92
C THR A 103 3.56 4.54 -9.26
N ASP A 104 4.27 3.41 -9.28
CA ASP A 104 4.75 2.79 -10.52
C ASP A 104 5.58 3.79 -11.33
N ASN A 105 6.60 4.33 -10.66
CA ASN A 105 7.48 5.37 -11.20
C ASN A 105 8.55 4.76 -12.11
N HIS A 106 8.99 3.54 -11.78
CA HIS A 106 9.83 2.69 -12.63
C HIS A 106 11.10 3.37 -13.13
N PHE A 107 11.75 4.18 -12.29
CA PHE A 107 13.01 4.79 -12.67
C PHE A 107 14.02 3.72 -13.11
N PHE A 108 14.76 4.00 -14.18
CA PHE A 108 15.72 3.10 -14.82
C PHE A 108 15.13 1.86 -15.52
N CYS A 109 13.82 1.83 -15.79
CA CYS A 109 13.24 0.76 -16.60
C CYS A 109 13.85 0.74 -18.01
N GLY A 110 14.13 -0.46 -18.53
CA GLY A 110 14.80 -0.64 -19.83
C GLY A 110 16.29 -0.30 -19.87
N VAL A 111 16.91 0.13 -18.76
CA VAL A 111 18.36 0.38 -18.70
C VAL A 111 19.07 -0.93 -18.36
N GLU A 112 19.94 -1.47 -19.21
CA GLU A 112 20.58 -2.77 -18.94
C GLU A 112 21.86 -2.69 -18.11
N LYS A 113 22.63 -1.60 -18.24
CA LYS A 113 23.94 -1.44 -17.59
C LYS A 113 24.12 -0.05 -17.00
N GLY A 114 24.77 0.01 -15.84
CA GLY A 114 25.01 1.27 -15.12
C GLY A 114 23.72 1.98 -14.71
N LEU A 115 23.80 3.29 -14.51
CA LEU A 115 22.67 4.17 -14.20
C LEU A 115 22.57 5.27 -15.25
N THR A 116 22.06 4.92 -16.43
CA THR A 116 21.77 5.90 -17.47
C THR A 116 20.39 6.49 -17.21
N ILE A 117 20.33 7.80 -16.98
CA ILE A 117 19.06 8.52 -16.85
C ILE A 117 18.42 8.67 -18.23
N THR A 118 17.23 8.11 -18.40
CA THR A 118 16.46 8.15 -19.64
C THR A 118 15.65 9.44 -19.75
N ASN A 119 15.11 9.72 -20.95
CA ASN A 119 14.17 10.82 -21.13
C ASN A 119 12.89 10.63 -20.31
N ASP A 120 12.47 9.38 -20.11
CA ASP A 120 11.27 9.02 -19.35
C ASP A 120 11.48 9.18 -17.84
N ASP A 121 12.68 8.89 -17.33
CA ASP A 121 13.08 9.21 -15.96
C ASP A 121 13.00 10.73 -15.72
N GLN A 122 13.53 11.52 -16.66
CA GLN A 122 13.46 12.97 -16.57
C GLN A 122 12.03 13.51 -16.69
N ALA A 123 11.18 12.88 -17.51
CA ALA A 123 9.76 13.24 -17.61
C ALA A 123 9.04 12.98 -16.29
N THR A 124 9.28 11.82 -15.68
CA THR A 124 8.74 11.47 -14.36
C THR A 124 9.17 12.47 -13.29
N GLU A 125 10.45 12.85 -13.24
CA GLU A 125 10.94 13.87 -12.29
C GLU A 125 10.30 15.25 -12.53
N ARG A 126 10.10 15.66 -13.79
CA ARG A 126 9.39 16.91 -14.12
C ARG A 126 7.92 16.87 -13.66
N ASP A 127 7.25 15.74 -13.85
CA ASP A 127 5.86 15.56 -13.44
C ASP A 127 5.73 15.57 -11.92
N TRP A 128 6.65 14.94 -11.18
CA TRP A 128 6.70 15.04 -9.71
C TRP A 128 6.75 16.50 -9.24
N GLN A 129 7.66 17.29 -9.81
CA GLN A 129 7.80 18.72 -9.46
C GLN A 129 6.54 19.52 -9.81
N ALA A 130 5.94 19.26 -10.98
CA ALA A 130 4.74 19.96 -11.41
C ALA A 130 3.52 19.60 -10.55
N LEU A 131 3.31 18.32 -10.25
CA LEU A 131 2.23 17.85 -9.38
C LEU A 131 2.34 18.46 -7.98
N VAL A 132 3.53 18.46 -7.37
CA VAL A 132 3.75 19.11 -6.07
C VAL A 132 3.45 20.61 -6.13
N ARG A 133 3.91 21.30 -7.18
CA ARG A 133 3.68 22.74 -7.37
C ARG A 133 2.20 23.08 -7.56
N HIS A 134 1.46 22.30 -8.34
CA HIS A 134 0.05 22.56 -8.64
C HIS A 134 -0.88 22.21 -7.47
N PHE A 135 -0.64 21.07 -6.82
CA PHE A 135 -1.58 20.53 -5.83
C PHE A 135 -1.18 20.77 -4.38
N ARG A 136 0.08 21.16 -4.13
CA ARG A 136 0.63 21.53 -2.81
C ARG A 136 0.27 20.52 -1.73
N PRO A 137 0.70 19.25 -1.88
CA PRO A 137 0.42 18.22 -0.89
C PRO A 137 1.15 18.51 0.43
N ASP A 138 0.59 17.97 1.51
CA ASP A 138 1.19 17.96 2.84
C ASP A 138 2.06 16.70 3.05
N LEU A 139 1.78 15.65 2.26
CA LEU A 139 2.48 14.38 2.27
C LEU A 139 2.52 13.79 0.86
N ILE A 140 3.66 13.24 0.46
CA ILE A 140 3.78 12.35 -0.70
C ILE A 140 3.75 10.90 -0.19
N MET A 141 2.90 10.07 -0.78
CA MET A 141 2.84 8.63 -0.51
C MET A 141 3.20 7.86 -1.77
N ALA A 142 4.40 7.29 -1.80
CA ALA A 142 4.85 6.43 -2.89
C ALA A 142 4.37 4.99 -2.64
N THR A 143 3.48 4.46 -3.49
CA THR A 143 2.95 3.09 -3.31
C THR A 143 3.74 2.03 -4.09
N GLY A 144 5.07 2.05 -3.94
CA GLY A 144 5.98 1.05 -4.52
C GLY A 144 6.39 1.32 -5.97
N ASP A 145 7.33 0.50 -6.42
CA ASP A 145 7.95 0.54 -7.76
C ASP A 145 8.53 1.92 -8.07
N LEU A 146 9.37 2.40 -7.16
CA LEU A 146 10.15 3.61 -7.34
C LEU A 146 11.25 3.39 -8.39
N TRP A 147 11.90 2.22 -8.38
CA TRP A 147 12.88 1.84 -9.42
C TRP A 147 12.57 0.47 -10.01
N HIS A 148 13.22 0.19 -11.14
CA HIS A 148 13.05 -1.06 -11.87
C HIS A 148 14.12 -2.10 -11.51
N ASP A 149 13.75 -3.05 -10.66
CA ASP A 149 14.50 -4.27 -10.29
C ASP A 149 15.93 -4.03 -9.79
N ASN A 150 16.76 -5.08 -9.80
CA ASN A 150 18.16 -5.06 -9.40
C ASN A 150 19.13 -5.59 -10.48
N PRO A 151 19.03 -5.16 -11.76
CA PRO A 151 19.90 -5.71 -12.80
C PRO A 151 21.37 -5.36 -12.53
N GLY A 152 22.21 -6.39 -12.42
CA GLY A 152 23.63 -6.22 -12.09
C GLY A 152 23.91 -5.71 -10.68
N GLY A 153 22.99 -5.89 -9.73
CA GLY A 153 23.20 -5.51 -8.31
C GLY A 153 23.13 -4.00 -8.05
N ARG A 154 22.51 -3.23 -8.96
CA ARG A 154 22.50 -1.76 -8.91
C ARG A 154 21.33 -1.12 -8.17
N GLY A 155 20.37 -1.89 -7.66
CA GLY A 155 19.13 -1.39 -7.04
C GLY A 155 19.39 -0.40 -5.92
N GLN A 156 20.43 -0.65 -5.11
CA GLN A 156 20.82 0.29 -4.05
C GLN A 156 21.30 1.64 -4.62
N ALA A 157 22.05 1.61 -5.72
CA ALA A 157 22.49 2.82 -6.40
C ALA A 157 21.32 3.53 -7.10
N SER A 158 20.33 2.78 -7.61
CA SER A 158 19.07 3.35 -8.12
C SER A 158 18.31 4.10 -7.02
N LEU A 159 18.12 3.47 -5.85
CA LEU A 159 17.50 4.09 -4.68
C LEU A 159 18.25 5.37 -4.27
N GLU A 160 19.57 5.29 -4.11
CA GLU A 160 20.43 6.43 -3.76
C GLU A 160 20.38 7.56 -4.80
N HIS A 161 20.04 7.26 -6.06
CA HIS A 161 19.81 8.29 -7.08
C HIS A 161 18.42 8.94 -6.99
N ILE A 162 17.41 8.19 -6.54
CA ILE A 162 16.02 8.66 -6.42
C ILE A 162 15.83 9.50 -5.14
N LEU A 163 16.47 9.13 -4.03
CA LEU A 163 16.31 9.82 -2.75
C LEU A 163 16.53 11.34 -2.86
N PRO A 164 17.62 11.86 -3.45
CA PRO A 164 17.79 13.29 -3.64
C PRO A 164 16.69 13.97 -4.48
N LYS A 165 16.03 13.23 -5.39
CA LYS A 165 14.90 13.76 -6.19
C LYS A 165 13.67 13.97 -5.31
N LEU A 166 13.33 12.99 -4.46
CA LEU A 166 12.26 13.12 -3.46
C LEU A 166 12.55 14.24 -2.47
N GLU A 167 13.77 14.31 -1.95
CA GLU A 167 14.19 15.34 -1.00
C GLU A 167 14.06 16.77 -1.55
N ARG A 168 14.30 16.97 -2.85
CA ARG A 168 14.15 18.27 -3.53
C ARG A 168 12.70 18.71 -3.71
N LEU A 169 11.72 17.83 -3.50
CA LEU A 169 10.31 18.23 -3.52
C LEU A 169 9.93 19.01 -2.25
N GLU A 170 10.74 18.94 -1.19
CA GLU A 170 10.54 19.66 0.07
C GLU A 170 9.19 19.40 0.76
N VAL A 171 8.57 18.26 0.46
CA VAL A 171 7.36 17.76 1.12
C VAL A 171 7.74 16.50 1.92
N PRO A 172 7.20 16.31 3.14
CA PRO A 172 7.28 15.02 3.83
C PRO A 172 6.85 13.88 2.90
N TRP A 173 7.56 12.76 2.93
CA TRP A 173 7.25 11.63 2.06
C TRP A 173 7.35 10.29 2.79
N ALA A 174 6.59 9.33 2.30
CA ALA A 174 6.55 7.96 2.78
C ALA A 174 6.48 7.02 1.58
N THR A 175 6.92 5.77 1.76
CA THR A 175 6.83 4.75 0.72
C THR A 175 6.47 3.39 1.28
N CYS A 176 5.75 2.56 0.52
CA CYS A 176 5.81 1.11 0.66
C CYS A 176 6.77 0.51 -0.38
N TRP A 177 7.09 -0.77 -0.23
CA TRP A 177 7.86 -1.52 -1.22
C TRP A 177 6.93 -2.08 -2.29
N GLY A 178 7.33 -1.97 -3.55
CA GLY A 178 6.79 -2.70 -4.68
C GLY A 178 7.61 -3.94 -5.04
N ASN A 179 7.12 -4.74 -5.97
CA ASN A 179 7.80 -5.97 -6.38
C ASN A 179 9.06 -5.70 -7.22
N HIS A 180 9.18 -4.52 -7.84
CA HIS A 180 10.38 -4.10 -8.57
C HIS A 180 11.41 -3.37 -7.70
N ASP A 181 11.08 -3.01 -6.46
CA ASP A 181 12.00 -2.34 -5.54
C ASP A 181 13.05 -3.33 -4.94
N GLN A 182 13.77 -4.05 -5.80
CA GLN A 182 14.68 -5.13 -5.42
C GLN A 182 16.06 -4.61 -5.04
N LEU A 183 16.68 -5.25 -4.03
CA LEU A 183 18.02 -4.97 -3.51
C LEU A 183 18.71 -6.28 -3.11
N ASP A 184 20.05 -6.29 -3.17
CA ASP A 184 20.84 -7.38 -2.57
C ASP A 184 20.84 -7.32 -1.04
N ASP A 185 20.78 -6.10 -0.49
CA ASP A 185 20.72 -5.82 0.94
C ASP A 185 19.56 -4.88 1.26
N PHE A 186 18.43 -5.47 1.64
CA PHE A 186 17.26 -4.71 2.07
C PHE A 186 17.48 -3.94 3.37
N GLN A 187 18.40 -4.37 4.25
CA GLN A 187 18.70 -3.61 5.46
C GLN A 187 19.33 -2.26 5.10
N ARG A 188 20.28 -2.24 4.17
CA ARG A 188 20.85 -0.99 3.64
C ARG A 188 19.80 -0.11 2.97
N GLY A 189 18.85 -0.72 2.26
CA GLY A 189 17.70 -0.01 1.69
C GLY A 189 16.84 0.68 2.75
N HIS A 190 16.47 -0.05 3.81
CA HIS A 190 15.74 0.52 4.96
C HIS A 190 16.49 1.68 5.59
N ASP A 191 17.79 1.52 5.83
CA ASP A 191 18.61 2.54 6.48
C ASP A 191 18.71 3.80 5.60
N SER A 192 18.79 3.64 4.29
CA SER A 192 18.77 4.75 3.32
C SER A 192 17.42 5.48 3.32
N LEU A 193 16.31 4.74 3.33
CA LEU A 193 14.96 5.31 3.39
C LEU A 193 14.69 6.04 4.71
N GLU A 194 15.17 5.53 5.84
CA GLU A 194 14.99 6.15 7.16
C GLU A 194 15.87 7.38 7.36
N ALA A 195 17.09 7.39 6.80
CA ALA A 195 18.04 8.49 6.92
C ALA A 195 17.74 9.67 5.98
N ALA A 196 16.99 9.44 4.91
CA ALA A 196 16.70 10.45 3.90
C ALA A 196 15.89 11.63 4.46
N ARG A 197 16.18 12.83 3.96
CA ARG A 197 15.54 14.08 4.42
C ARG A 197 14.04 14.05 4.12
N ASN A 198 13.25 14.55 5.07
CA ASN A 198 11.80 14.58 5.03
C ASN A 198 11.11 13.20 4.94
N SER A 199 11.84 12.10 5.14
CA SER A 199 11.28 10.75 5.15
C SER A 199 10.52 10.44 6.44
N LEU A 200 9.26 10.02 6.27
CA LEU A 200 8.43 9.42 7.31
C LEU A 200 8.49 7.88 7.29
N TYR A 201 9.33 7.28 6.45
CA TYR A 201 9.50 5.84 6.40
C TYR A 201 10.07 5.31 7.72
N ARG A 202 9.39 4.35 8.37
CA ARG A 202 9.86 3.71 9.63
C ARG A 202 9.70 2.19 9.62
N GLY A 203 9.70 1.59 8.43
CA GLY A 203 9.53 0.15 8.25
C GLY A 203 10.77 -0.69 8.54
N GLY A 204 11.89 -0.07 8.93
CA GLY A 204 13.19 -0.74 8.95
C GLY A 204 13.32 -1.87 9.95
N ALA A 205 12.64 -1.83 11.10
CA ALA A 205 12.64 -2.92 12.09
C ALA A 205 11.43 -3.87 11.94
N THR A 206 10.51 -3.56 11.04
CA THR A 206 9.22 -4.23 10.84
C THR A 206 9.06 -4.76 9.43
N HIS A 207 10.18 -4.99 8.73
CA HIS A 207 10.24 -5.54 7.37
C HIS A 207 9.42 -4.75 6.34
N GLY A 208 9.34 -3.42 6.51
CA GLY A 208 8.64 -2.52 5.61
C GLY A 208 7.21 -2.17 6.02
N ASP A 209 6.67 -2.77 7.07
CA ASP A 209 5.32 -2.47 7.57
C ASP A 209 5.37 -1.40 8.68
N TYR A 210 4.71 -0.25 8.52
CA TYR A 210 4.75 0.83 9.52
C TYR A 210 3.47 1.68 9.47
N ARG A 211 3.33 2.59 10.43
CA ARG A 211 2.22 3.55 10.47
C ARG A 211 2.71 4.98 10.67
N ILE A 212 1.92 5.92 10.19
CA ILE A 212 2.13 7.36 10.37
C ILE A 212 0.95 7.91 11.17
N GLU A 213 1.25 8.49 12.32
CA GLU A 213 0.27 9.23 13.12
C GLU A 213 0.15 10.65 12.59
N ILE A 214 -1.04 11.05 12.16
CA ILE A 214 -1.32 12.44 11.84
C ILE A 214 -1.79 13.12 13.12
N ARG A 215 -1.04 14.12 13.57
CA ARG A 215 -1.33 14.86 14.81
C ARG A 215 -1.74 16.29 14.51
N THR A 216 -2.58 16.86 15.37
CA THR A 216 -3.04 18.25 15.29
C THR A 216 -2.98 18.88 16.68
N ALA A 217 -2.84 20.21 16.71
CA ALA A 217 -2.91 20.99 17.94
C ALA A 217 -4.29 20.92 18.62
N SER A 218 -5.35 20.61 17.87
CA SER A 218 -6.72 20.46 18.40
C SER A 218 -6.97 19.15 19.15
N ALA A 219 -6.11 18.14 18.99
CA ALA A 219 -6.24 16.84 19.65
C ALA A 219 -4.92 16.46 20.35
N PRO A 220 -4.49 17.21 21.37
CA PRO A 220 -3.23 16.94 22.06
C PRO A 220 -3.24 15.53 22.68
N GLY A 221 -2.16 14.78 22.46
CA GLY A 221 -1.99 13.42 22.99
C GLY A 221 -2.67 12.30 22.21
N ARG A 222 -3.53 12.60 21.21
CA ARG A 222 -4.16 11.58 20.35
C ARG A 222 -3.94 11.88 18.86
N PRO A 223 -3.75 10.87 18.01
CA PRO A 223 -3.73 11.09 16.57
C PRO A 223 -5.12 11.52 16.08
N ALA A 224 -5.14 12.48 15.16
CA ALA A 224 -6.35 12.88 14.43
C ALA A 224 -6.66 11.89 13.29
N ALA A 225 -5.65 11.21 12.75
CA ALA A 225 -5.80 10.12 11.80
C ALA A 225 -4.57 9.19 11.81
N GLN A 226 -4.70 8.01 11.19
CA GLN A 226 -3.62 7.03 11.02
C GLN A 226 -3.43 6.70 9.54
N LEU A 227 -2.19 6.57 9.08
CA LEU A 227 -1.88 6.00 7.77
C LEU A 227 -1.13 4.68 7.98
N GLY A 228 -1.71 3.55 7.59
CA GLY A 228 -1.03 2.26 7.58
C GLY A 228 -0.30 2.05 6.26
N VAL A 229 1.00 1.77 6.30
CA VAL A 229 1.82 1.54 5.12
C VAL A 229 2.40 0.13 5.20
N MET A 230 2.00 -0.73 4.28
CA MET A 230 2.33 -2.16 4.32
C MET A 230 3.20 -2.56 3.13
N ASN A 231 4.15 -3.43 3.41
CA ASN A 231 4.95 -4.10 2.41
C ASN A 231 4.18 -5.32 1.88
N SER A 232 3.54 -5.17 0.73
CA SER A 232 2.82 -6.27 0.07
C SER A 232 3.73 -7.33 -0.54
N ASN A 233 5.05 -7.23 -0.37
CA ASN A 233 6.03 -8.17 -0.91
C ASN A 233 5.86 -8.30 -2.44
N GLN A 234 6.33 -9.41 -3.01
CA GLN A 234 6.04 -9.83 -4.39
C GLN A 234 4.78 -10.71 -4.51
N PHE A 235 3.97 -10.82 -3.44
CA PHE A 235 2.91 -11.83 -3.34
C PHE A 235 1.53 -11.28 -2.92
N GLY A 236 1.44 -10.02 -2.52
CA GLY A 236 0.26 -9.46 -1.84
C GLY A 236 0.39 -9.53 -0.31
N LEU A 237 -0.65 -9.09 0.39
CA LEU A 237 -0.68 -9.09 1.86
C LEU A 237 -0.77 -10.53 2.40
N THR A 238 0.36 -11.05 2.91
CA THR A 238 0.49 -12.43 3.41
C THR A 238 0.11 -12.53 4.89
N ASP A 239 0.18 -13.75 5.47
CA ASP A 239 -0.01 -13.96 6.92
C ASP A 239 0.91 -13.09 7.78
N TRP A 240 2.09 -12.69 7.29
CA TRP A 240 2.94 -11.74 7.99
C TRP A 240 2.26 -10.38 8.16
N GLN A 241 1.78 -9.79 7.05
CA GLN A 241 1.08 -8.50 7.05
C GLN A 241 -0.23 -8.58 7.85
N LEU A 242 -0.96 -9.69 7.76
CA LEU A 242 -2.19 -9.86 8.55
C LEU A 242 -1.90 -9.92 10.05
N ALA A 243 -0.84 -10.62 10.46
CA ALA A 243 -0.41 -10.66 11.85
C ALA A 243 0.06 -9.27 12.34
N TRP A 244 0.80 -8.54 11.50
CA TRP A 244 1.21 -7.16 11.80
C TRP A 244 0.00 -6.23 11.96
N LEU A 245 -1.00 -6.32 11.06
CA LEU A 245 -2.24 -5.55 11.13
C LEU A 245 -3.01 -5.81 12.42
N ARG A 246 -3.19 -7.09 12.79
CA ARG A 246 -3.91 -7.46 14.03
C ARG A 246 -3.19 -6.95 15.28
N ARG A 247 -1.86 -7.09 15.33
CA ARG A 247 -1.06 -6.53 16.44
C ARG A 247 -1.21 -5.02 16.53
N THR A 248 -1.10 -4.33 15.40
CA THR A 248 -1.26 -2.87 15.32
C THR A 248 -2.66 -2.45 15.79
N GLN A 249 -3.71 -3.14 15.36
CA GLN A 249 -5.08 -2.87 15.82
C GLN A 249 -5.23 -3.08 17.33
N ALA A 250 -4.64 -4.14 17.90
CA ALA A 250 -4.64 -4.39 19.34
C ALA A 250 -3.88 -3.32 20.13
N GLU A 251 -2.76 -2.82 19.61
CA GLU A 251 -2.00 -1.70 20.22
C GLU A 251 -2.80 -0.39 20.20
N LEU A 252 -3.50 -0.12 19.10
CA LEU A 252 -4.39 1.03 18.99
C LEU A 252 -5.58 0.91 19.96
N ASP A 253 -6.12 -0.30 20.14
CA ASP A 253 -7.18 -0.57 21.12
C ASP A 253 -6.68 -0.31 22.54
N ALA A 254 -5.52 -0.87 22.90
CA ALA A 254 -4.92 -0.71 24.22
C ALA A 254 -4.56 0.75 24.55
N SER A 255 -4.17 1.53 23.55
CA SER A 255 -3.84 2.95 23.70
C SER A 255 -5.05 3.90 23.55
N GLY A 256 -6.24 3.37 23.28
CA GLY A 256 -7.47 4.16 23.09
C GLY A 256 -7.46 5.02 21.82
N GLN A 257 -6.70 4.62 20.80
CA GLN A 257 -6.50 5.34 19.54
C GLN A 257 -7.30 4.77 18.36
N THR A 258 -8.04 3.67 18.54
CA THR A 258 -8.81 2.99 17.48
C THR A 258 -9.91 3.84 16.85
N ALA A 259 -10.38 4.88 17.55
CA ALA A 259 -11.42 5.78 17.03
C ALA A 259 -10.91 6.70 15.90
N ALA A 260 -9.59 6.87 15.75
CA ALA A 260 -9.04 7.72 14.70
C ALA A 260 -9.32 7.13 13.30
N PRO A 261 -9.80 7.93 12.34
CA PRO A 261 -9.95 7.50 10.96
C PRO A 261 -8.58 7.08 10.38
N ALA A 262 -8.60 6.07 9.53
CA ALA A 262 -7.38 5.52 8.94
C ALA A 262 -7.48 5.34 7.42
N LEU A 263 -6.34 5.44 6.75
CA LEU A 263 -6.14 5.03 5.37
C LEU A 263 -5.02 3.98 5.32
N ALA A 264 -5.08 3.07 4.35
CA ALA A 264 -4.07 2.04 4.17
C ALA A 264 -3.42 2.14 2.78
N PHE A 265 -2.12 1.85 2.69
CA PHE A 265 -1.33 1.94 1.48
C PHE A 265 -0.46 0.69 1.35
N PHE A 266 -0.44 0.11 0.16
CA PHE A 266 0.37 -1.06 -0.21
C PHE A 266 0.54 -1.07 -1.73
N HIS A 267 1.41 -1.91 -2.29
CA HIS A 267 1.66 -1.89 -3.73
C HIS A 267 0.71 -2.82 -4.50
N ILE A 268 0.69 -4.12 -4.16
CA ILE A 268 -0.07 -5.16 -4.88
C ILE A 268 -1.57 -5.08 -4.52
N PRO A 269 -2.49 -5.05 -5.50
CA PRO A 269 -3.92 -4.99 -5.28
C PRO A 269 -4.47 -6.22 -4.55
N LEU A 270 -5.60 -6.05 -3.87
CA LEU A 270 -6.31 -7.18 -3.25
C LEU A 270 -7.11 -7.96 -4.29
N LEU A 271 -7.34 -9.25 -4.07
CA LEU A 271 -8.22 -10.08 -4.89
C LEU A 271 -9.64 -9.48 -5.01
N ASP A 272 -10.10 -8.79 -3.98
CA ASP A 272 -11.38 -8.09 -3.96
C ASP A 272 -11.47 -6.99 -5.04
N GLN A 273 -10.37 -6.33 -5.39
CA GLN A 273 -10.37 -5.32 -6.47
C GLN A 273 -10.67 -5.94 -7.83
N LYS A 274 -10.21 -7.18 -8.06
CA LYS A 274 -10.58 -7.99 -9.24
C LYS A 274 -12.03 -8.44 -9.16
N THR A 275 -12.40 -9.04 -8.03
CA THR A 275 -13.67 -9.76 -7.87
C THR A 275 -14.89 -8.83 -7.88
N LEU A 276 -14.73 -7.62 -7.34
CA LEU A 276 -15.80 -6.63 -7.25
C LEU A 276 -15.89 -5.70 -8.46
N TYR A 277 -14.86 -5.68 -9.32
CA TYR A 277 -14.92 -4.91 -10.55
C TYR A 277 -16.02 -5.43 -11.48
N ARG A 278 -16.87 -4.53 -11.96
CA ARG A 278 -17.94 -4.83 -12.90
C ARG A 278 -17.78 -3.94 -14.13
N PRO A 279 -17.43 -4.50 -15.30
CA PRO A 279 -17.28 -3.73 -16.52
C PRO A 279 -18.51 -2.85 -16.77
N ARG A 280 -18.27 -1.57 -17.10
CA ARG A 280 -19.29 -0.53 -17.35
C ARG A 280 -20.14 -0.11 -16.14
N GLN A 281 -19.99 -0.73 -14.98
CA GLN A 281 -20.71 -0.37 -13.75
C GLN A 281 -19.78 0.22 -12.69
N THR A 282 -18.53 -0.23 -12.63
CA THR A 282 -17.53 0.34 -11.74
C THR A 282 -16.96 1.61 -12.38
N PRO A 283 -17.10 2.79 -11.74
CA PRO A 283 -16.53 4.01 -12.26
C PRO A 283 -15.00 3.94 -12.25
N GLY A 284 -14.38 4.17 -13.41
CA GLY A 284 -12.94 4.26 -13.56
C GLY A 284 -12.43 3.61 -14.83
N LEU A 285 -11.11 3.42 -14.88
CA LEU A 285 -10.42 2.73 -15.97
C LEU A 285 -9.91 1.39 -15.45
N CYS A 286 -10.21 0.31 -16.17
CA CYS A 286 -9.59 -0.98 -15.98
C CYS A 286 -9.23 -1.49 -17.38
N HIS A 287 -7.97 -1.31 -17.77
CA HIS A 287 -7.49 -1.58 -19.13
C HIS A 287 -6.49 -2.74 -19.18
N GLU A 288 -6.30 -3.42 -18.05
CA GLU A 288 -5.61 -4.69 -17.94
C GLU A 288 -6.23 -5.58 -16.86
N GLU A 289 -5.84 -6.85 -16.86
CA GLU A 289 -6.27 -7.77 -15.81
C GLU A 289 -5.59 -7.41 -14.48
N VAL A 290 -6.36 -7.41 -13.40
CA VAL A 290 -5.84 -7.14 -12.05
C VAL A 290 -4.84 -8.21 -11.63
N CYS A 291 -3.59 -7.80 -11.39
CA CYS A 291 -2.51 -8.65 -10.91
C CYS A 291 -2.42 -8.62 -9.38
N PHE A 292 -3.22 -9.45 -8.70
CA PHE A 292 -3.21 -9.58 -7.23
C PHE A 292 -2.16 -10.57 -6.71
N GLU A 293 -1.28 -11.06 -7.59
CA GLU A 293 -0.25 -12.06 -7.30
C GLU A 293 -0.78 -13.30 -6.58
N LYS A 294 -0.40 -13.50 -5.30
CA LYS A 294 -0.84 -14.61 -4.45
C LYS A 294 -1.73 -14.15 -3.31
N GLU A 295 -2.30 -12.94 -3.39
CA GLU A 295 -3.25 -12.46 -2.40
C GLU A 295 -4.47 -13.40 -2.36
N SER A 296 -4.93 -13.72 -1.15
CA SER A 296 -5.85 -14.83 -0.92
C SER A 296 -7.28 -14.39 -0.59
N GLY A 297 -7.63 -13.10 -0.70
CA GLY A 297 -8.88 -12.49 -0.23
C GLY A 297 -9.01 -12.44 1.30
N ARG A 298 -7.93 -12.75 2.05
CA ARG A 298 -7.97 -12.79 3.53
C ARG A 298 -7.68 -11.43 4.15
N ALA A 299 -7.09 -10.50 3.38
CA ALA A 299 -6.73 -9.19 3.87
C ALA A 299 -7.94 -8.28 4.11
N LEU A 300 -8.90 -8.23 3.18
CA LEU A 300 -10.04 -7.32 3.29
C LEU A 300 -10.84 -7.50 4.60
N PRO A 301 -11.18 -8.72 5.05
CA PRO A 301 -11.85 -8.91 6.34
C PRO A 301 -11.10 -8.30 7.53
N VAL A 302 -9.76 -8.41 7.56
CA VAL A 302 -8.92 -7.87 8.65
C VAL A 302 -8.84 -6.35 8.57
N LEU A 303 -8.70 -5.79 7.36
CA LEU A 303 -8.69 -4.34 7.13
C LEU A 303 -10.04 -3.70 7.51
N ALA A 304 -11.15 -4.39 7.26
CA ALA A 304 -12.49 -3.89 7.55
C ALA A 304 -12.95 -4.07 9.00
N GLU A 305 -12.25 -4.89 9.80
CA GLU A 305 -12.73 -5.36 11.12
C GLU A 305 -13.09 -4.21 12.08
N ARG A 306 -12.20 -3.22 12.23
CA ARG A 306 -12.36 -2.12 13.18
C ARG A 306 -13.10 -0.90 12.61
N ARG A 307 -13.46 -0.91 11.32
CA ARG A 307 -14.18 0.18 10.62
C ARG A 307 -13.50 1.56 10.65
N SER A 308 -12.30 1.66 11.20
CA SER A 308 -11.47 2.87 11.22
C SER A 308 -10.82 3.12 9.86
N ILE A 309 -10.37 2.07 9.17
CA ILE A 309 -9.84 2.14 7.81
C ILE A 309 -10.99 2.48 6.85
N ARG A 310 -10.91 3.63 6.21
CA ARG A 310 -11.93 4.14 5.27
C ARG A 310 -11.63 3.73 3.84
N ALA A 311 -10.36 3.71 3.48
CA ALA A 311 -9.91 3.31 2.16
C ALA A 311 -8.50 2.71 2.18
N CYS A 312 -8.26 1.86 1.19
CA CYS A 312 -6.98 1.27 0.85
C CYS A 312 -6.58 1.72 -0.55
N PHE A 313 -5.30 2.05 -0.74
CA PHE A 313 -4.74 2.52 -1.99
C PHE A 313 -3.62 1.60 -2.46
N CYS A 314 -3.65 1.20 -3.73
CA CYS A 314 -2.62 0.38 -4.37
C CYS A 314 -2.10 0.98 -5.68
N GLY A 315 -1.09 0.34 -6.26
CA GLY A 315 -0.50 0.64 -7.57
C GLY A 315 -0.50 -0.59 -8.47
N HIS A 316 0.68 -0.94 -8.98
CA HIS A 316 1.07 -2.20 -9.63
C HIS A 316 0.58 -2.40 -11.06
N ASP A 317 -0.72 -2.19 -11.32
CA ASP A 317 -1.28 -2.26 -12.68
C ASP A 317 -1.33 -0.85 -13.29
N HIS A 318 -0.51 -0.60 -14.32
CA HIS A 318 -0.21 0.76 -14.79
C HIS A 318 -1.34 1.42 -15.60
N VAL A 319 -2.33 0.66 -16.03
CA VAL A 319 -3.48 1.15 -16.81
C VAL A 319 -4.83 0.96 -16.11
N ASN A 320 -4.78 0.76 -14.79
CA ASN A 320 -5.95 0.73 -13.92
C ASN A 320 -6.02 2.01 -13.06
N ASP A 321 -7.21 2.60 -12.95
CA ASP A 321 -7.54 3.74 -12.08
C ASP A 321 -9.05 3.75 -11.83
N TYR A 322 -9.47 2.96 -10.85
CA TYR A 322 -10.86 2.80 -10.44
C TYR A 322 -10.95 2.58 -8.93
N ALA A 323 -12.17 2.65 -8.40
CA ALA A 323 -12.45 2.30 -7.01
C ALA A 323 -13.62 1.33 -6.92
N VAL A 324 -13.52 0.36 -6.02
CA VAL A 324 -14.62 -0.52 -5.63
C VAL A 324 -14.89 -0.41 -4.14
N ARG A 325 -16.16 -0.55 -3.76
CA ARG A 325 -16.61 -0.55 -2.37
C ARG A 325 -16.71 -1.99 -1.88
N ALA A 326 -16.02 -2.32 -0.81
CA ALA A 326 -16.06 -3.64 -0.21
C ALA A 326 -16.33 -3.52 1.30
N ARG A 327 -17.50 -4.01 1.76
CA ARG A 327 -18.00 -3.74 3.12
C ARG A 327 -18.06 -2.24 3.37
N ASP A 328 -17.30 -1.76 4.34
CA ASP A 328 -17.20 -0.36 4.71
C ASP A 328 -15.87 0.31 4.33
N VAL A 329 -15.09 -0.34 3.45
CA VAL A 329 -13.78 0.11 2.97
C VAL A 329 -13.81 0.30 1.46
N ASP A 330 -13.21 1.39 0.98
CA ASP A 330 -12.99 1.59 -0.45
C ASP A 330 -11.62 1.03 -0.85
N LEU A 331 -11.55 0.30 -1.96
CA LEU A 331 -10.30 -0.19 -2.53
C LEU A 331 -10.03 0.57 -3.82
N VAL A 332 -8.94 1.32 -3.84
CA VAL A 332 -8.68 2.36 -4.84
C VAL A 332 -7.35 2.09 -5.56
N TYR A 333 -7.38 1.98 -6.89
CA TYR A 333 -6.18 1.98 -7.72
C TYR A 333 -5.64 3.39 -7.88
N GLY A 334 -4.34 3.56 -7.64
CA GLY A 334 -3.57 4.75 -7.96
C GLY A 334 -3.33 4.89 -9.46
N ARG A 335 -3.34 6.12 -9.97
CA ARG A 335 -2.89 6.39 -11.35
C ARG A 335 -1.35 6.26 -11.40
N ALA A 336 -0.83 5.39 -12.27
CA ALA A 336 0.61 5.29 -12.50
C ALA A 336 1.23 6.63 -12.92
N THR A 337 2.37 6.95 -12.31
CA THR A 337 3.07 8.22 -12.47
C THR A 337 4.25 8.11 -13.43
N GLY A 338 4.96 6.99 -13.43
CA GLY A 338 6.19 6.80 -14.19
C GLY A 338 5.98 6.73 -15.70
N HIS A 339 6.82 7.44 -16.44
CA HIS A 339 6.89 7.36 -17.90
C HIS A 339 7.74 6.19 -18.40
N ALA A 340 8.69 5.70 -17.59
CA ALA A 340 9.61 4.64 -17.98
C ALA A 340 8.95 3.25 -17.97
N GLY A 341 7.93 3.06 -17.13
CA GLY A 341 7.08 1.86 -17.14
C GLY A 341 6.07 1.89 -18.29
N TYR A 342 5.44 0.75 -18.57
CA TYR A 342 4.47 0.61 -19.66
C TYR A 342 3.16 1.39 -19.41
N GLY A 343 2.31 1.48 -20.45
CA GLY A 343 0.90 1.88 -20.34
C GLY A 343 0.62 3.36 -20.60
N GLY A 344 1.65 4.20 -20.74
CA GLY A 344 1.51 5.63 -21.03
C GLY A 344 0.82 5.93 -22.36
N GLU A 345 0.88 4.99 -23.29
CA GLU A 345 0.18 5.01 -24.58
C GLU A 345 -1.33 4.73 -24.46
N LYS A 346 -1.78 4.09 -23.37
CA LYS A 346 -3.18 3.74 -23.11
C LYS A 346 -3.84 4.69 -22.12
N VAL A 347 -3.12 5.00 -21.03
CA VAL A 347 -3.63 5.82 -19.93
C VAL A 347 -2.61 6.90 -19.63
N ARG A 348 -3.06 8.15 -19.75
CA ARG A 348 -2.25 9.34 -19.42
C ARG A 348 -1.68 9.20 -18.00
N LYS A 349 -0.36 9.34 -17.86
CA LYS A 349 0.33 9.32 -16.56
C LYS A 349 -0.10 10.49 -15.67
N GLY A 350 -0.13 10.25 -14.37
CA GLY A 350 -0.60 11.20 -13.38
C GLY A 350 -0.41 10.68 -11.96
N ALA A 351 -1.20 11.21 -11.03
CA ALA A 351 -1.16 10.84 -9.63
C ALA A 351 -2.56 10.86 -9.02
N LYS A 352 -2.70 10.38 -7.79
CA LYS A 352 -3.95 10.51 -7.03
C LYS A 352 -3.78 11.54 -5.91
N LEU A 353 -4.62 12.57 -5.91
CA LEU A 353 -4.74 13.50 -4.81
C LEU A 353 -5.83 12.99 -3.86
N ILE A 354 -5.44 12.78 -2.61
CA ILE A 354 -6.29 12.28 -1.54
C ILE A 354 -6.40 13.39 -0.49
N GLU A 355 -7.62 13.76 -0.10
CA GLU A 355 -7.86 14.73 0.95
C GLU A 355 -8.63 14.06 2.09
N LEU A 356 -8.07 14.08 3.30
CA LEU A 356 -8.69 13.53 4.50
C LEU A 356 -9.06 14.66 5.46
N ASP A 357 -10.34 14.75 5.81
CA ASP A 357 -10.87 15.63 6.85
C ASP A 357 -10.51 15.04 8.22
N LEU A 358 -9.63 15.71 8.96
CA LEU A 358 -9.11 15.27 10.27
C LEU A 358 -10.10 15.50 11.41
N VAL A 359 -11.25 16.15 11.15
CA VAL A 359 -12.31 16.37 12.13
C VAL A 359 -13.42 15.34 11.95
N ARG A 360 -13.89 15.14 10.71
CA ARG A 360 -15.00 14.24 10.39
C ARG A 360 -14.55 12.82 10.04
N GLY A 361 -13.28 12.64 9.67
CA GLY A 361 -12.74 11.38 9.17
C GLY A 361 -13.26 10.97 7.79
N ALA A 362 -13.93 11.87 7.09
CA ALA A 362 -14.32 11.69 5.70
C ALA A 362 -13.11 11.94 4.79
N TYR A 363 -13.03 11.24 3.67
CA TYR A 363 -11.96 11.43 2.70
C TYR A 363 -12.52 11.56 1.28
N THR A 364 -11.74 12.18 0.41
CA THR A 364 -12.00 12.23 -1.03
C THR A 364 -10.73 11.85 -1.80
N GLN A 365 -10.92 11.40 -3.04
CA GLN A 365 -9.81 11.12 -3.96
C GLN A 365 -10.16 11.57 -5.38
N ILE A 366 -9.16 12.07 -6.09
CA ILE A 366 -9.26 12.47 -7.50
C ILE A 366 -7.93 12.24 -8.21
N THR A 367 -7.98 11.89 -9.49
CA THR A 367 -6.77 11.77 -10.29
C THR A 367 -6.36 13.14 -10.81
N VAL A 368 -5.07 13.44 -10.73
CA VAL A 368 -4.49 14.74 -11.07
C VAL A 368 -3.32 14.58 -12.03
N PHE A 369 -3.07 15.61 -12.83
CA PHE A 369 -2.06 15.59 -13.88
C PHE A 369 -1.04 16.72 -13.72
N ALA A 370 0.15 16.53 -14.30
CA ALA A 370 1.26 17.48 -14.21
C ALA A 370 0.95 18.87 -14.79
N ASP A 371 -0.06 19.02 -15.65
CA ASP A 371 -0.53 20.30 -16.17
C ASP A 371 -1.51 21.03 -15.23
N GLY A 372 -1.78 20.48 -14.04
CA GLY A 372 -2.73 21.03 -13.07
C GLY A 372 -4.20 20.64 -13.31
N THR A 373 -4.49 19.89 -14.38
CA THR A 373 -5.84 19.36 -14.62
C THR A 373 -6.12 18.14 -13.74
N HIS A 374 -7.40 17.77 -13.64
CA HIS A 374 -7.85 16.62 -12.88
C HIS A 374 -8.89 15.80 -13.66
N TRP A 375 -9.05 14.55 -13.26
CA TRP A 375 -10.04 13.63 -13.79
C TRP A 375 -10.69 12.86 -12.65
N LYS A 376 -12.01 12.71 -12.75
CA LYS A 376 -12.80 11.84 -11.89
C LYS A 376 -13.68 10.98 -12.80
N PRO A 377 -13.85 9.68 -12.50
CA PRO A 377 -14.84 8.87 -13.19
C PRO A 377 -16.24 9.50 -13.11
N ALA A 378 -16.98 9.44 -14.22
CA ALA A 378 -18.34 9.95 -14.32
C ALA A 378 -19.35 9.13 -13.49
#